data_AF-A0A0J9W642-F1
#
_entry.id   AF-A0A0J9W642-F1
#
_cell.length_a   1.000
_cell.length_b   1.000
_cell.length_c   1.000
_cell.angle_alpha   90.00
_cell.angle_beta   90.00
_cell.angle_gamma   90.00
#
_symmetry.space_group_name_H-M   'P 1'
#
loop_
_entity.id
_entity.type
_entity.pdbx_description
1 polymer ?
#
loop_
_entity_poly.entity_id
_entity_poly.type
_entity_poly.pdbx_seq_one_letter_code
_entity_poly.pdbx_strand_id
1 'polypeptide(L)'
;MDMDPHYGSICGFRGMDLNPAPVPQVYDFSIAGWTFPKDQPIMISTFDTARKPSVWNQGTPDEPHPVDEFWPERFIVEPKDPTSGPTLSQTRLPETKDEWSKPYFTLDGTVGSWIPYGGGSRMCPGRHFAKKELIVTMAMFLTAFDIELEPRDDWIRNDAKYFMFGVMHPKGPIPARVRRRTPNV
;
A
#
# COMPACT_ATOMS: atom_id res chain seq x y z
N MET A 1 10.89 -21.36 -8.49
CA MET A 1 10.94 -20.63 -7.22
C MET A 1 9.79 -21.15 -6.41
N ASP A 2 10.09 -22.16 -5.60
CA ASP A 2 9.11 -22.96 -4.88
C ASP A 2 8.53 -22.14 -3.73
N MET A 3 7.21 -21.91 -3.79
CA MET A 3 6.46 -21.46 -2.63
C MET A 3 6.41 -22.62 -1.62
N ASP A 4 6.69 -22.29 -0.36
CA ASP A 4 6.60 -23.20 0.79
C ASP A 4 5.24 -23.95 0.78
N PRO A 5 5.24 -25.30 0.79
CA PRO A 5 4.02 -26.11 0.77
C PRO A 5 3.08 -25.86 1.95
N HIS A 6 3.50 -25.14 3.00
CA HIS A 6 2.62 -24.72 4.08
C HIS A 6 1.60 -23.63 3.68
N TYR A 7 1.80 -22.90 2.57
CA TYR A 7 0.86 -21.86 2.12
C TYR A 7 -0.38 -22.41 1.42
N GLY A 8 -0.31 -23.64 0.89
CA GLY A 8 -1.40 -24.28 0.14
C GLY A 8 -2.56 -24.80 0.99
N SER A 9 -2.40 -24.90 2.31
CA SER A 9 -3.37 -25.56 3.19
C SER A 9 -4.27 -24.59 3.98
N ILE A 10 -4.00 -23.28 3.94
CA ILE A 10 -4.74 -22.29 4.76
C ILE A 10 -6.04 -21.83 4.08
N CYS A 11 -6.22 -22.10 2.78
CA CYS A 11 -7.33 -21.57 1.98
C CYS A 11 -8.57 -22.49 1.94
N GLY A 12 -8.93 -23.06 3.09
CA GLY A 12 -10.06 -23.98 3.26
C GLY A 12 -11.23 -23.40 4.04
N PHE A 13 -11.64 -22.14 3.80
CA PHE A 13 -12.85 -21.59 4.43
C PHE A 13 -14.09 -21.98 3.63
N ARG A 14 -14.62 -23.16 3.91
CA ARG A 14 -15.92 -23.62 3.42
C ARG A 14 -17.02 -22.90 4.21
N GLY A 15 -17.77 -21.99 3.57
CA GLY A 15 -19.06 -21.51 4.08
C GLY A 15 -19.13 -20.09 4.66
N MET A 16 -18.25 -19.15 4.28
CA MET A 16 -18.52 -17.73 4.49
C MET A 16 -18.72 -17.06 3.14
N ASP A 17 -19.91 -16.46 2.94
CA ASP A 17 -20.21 -15.57 1.82
C ASP A 17 -19.35 -14.30 1.94
N LEU A 18 -18.07 -14.43 1.62
CA LEU A 18 -17.14 -13.32 1.48
C LEU A 18 -17.29 -12.77 0.06
N ASN A 19 -17.57 -11.46 0.00
CA ASN A 19 -17.60 -10.59 -1.19
C ASN A 19 -16.77 -11.15 -2.38
N PRO A 20 -17.33 -11.27 -3.60
CA PRO A 20 -16.84 -12.24 -4.57
C PRO A 20 -15.42 -11.89 -5.04
N ALA A 21 -14.46 -12.69 -4.56
CA ALA A 21 -13.16 -12.80 -5.18
C ALA A 21 -13.34 -13.05 -6.70
N PRO A 22 -12.42 -12.57 -7.56
CA PRO A 22 -12.46 -12.91 -8.98
C PRO A 22 -12.54 -14.44 -9.15
N VAL A 23 -13.62 -14.91 -9.77
CA VAL A 23 -13.82 -16.30 -10.17
C VAL A 23 -13.76 -16.38 -11.69
N PRO A 24 -13.07 -17.38 -12.28
CA PRO A 24 -13.11 -17.61 -13.72
C PRO A 24 -14.51 -18.06 -14.09
N GLN A 25 -15.27 -17.18 -14.73
CA GLN A 25 -16.71 -17.40 -14.94
C GLN A 25 -17.03 -18.27 -16.15
N VAL A 26 -16.07 -18.45 -17.08
CA VAL A 26 -16.38 -18.98 -18.41
C VAL A 26 -15.71 -20.33 -18.65
N TYR A 27 -14.42 -20.48 -18.35
CA TYR A 27 -13.64 -21.69 -18.62
C TYR A 27 -12.39 -21.76 -17.73
N ASP A 28 -11.81 -22.96 -17.65
CA ASP A 28 -10.50 -23.19 -17.06
C ASP A 28 -9.45 -22.39 -17.83
N PHE A 29 -8.71 -21.52 -17.16
CA PHE A 29 -7.73 -20.67 -17.82
C PHE A 29 -6.34 -20.90 -17.23
N SER A 30 -5.32 -20.87 -18.09
CA SER A 30 -3.93 -21.02 -17.67
C SER A 30 -3.20 -19.68 -17.74
N ILE A 31 -2.48 -19.33 -16.68
CA ILE A 31 -1.61 -18.15 -16.63
C ILE A 31 -0.31 -18.51 -15.92
N ALA A 32 0.83 -18.07 -16.48
CA ALA A 32 2.17 -18.27 -15.92
C ALA A 32 2.48 -19.74 -15.55
N GLY A 33 1.98 -20.71 -16.34
CA GLY A 33 2.18 -22.14 -16.11
C GLY A 33 1.21 -22.78 -15.10
N TRP A 34 0.30 -22.01 -14.50
CA TRP A 34 -0.73 -22.49 -13.60
C TRP A 34 -2.06 -22.59 -14.32
N THR A 35 -2.85 -23.63 -14.05
CA THR A 35 -4.21 -23.78 -14.58
C THR A 35 -5.21 -23.58 -13.45
N PHE A 36 -6.14 -22.66 -13.67
CA PHE A 36 -7.19 -22.31 -12.73
C PHE A 36 -8.52 -22.88 -13.22
N PRO A 37 -9.10 -23.84 -12.49
CA PRO A 37 -10.43 -24.36 -12.77
C PRO A 37 -11.49 -23.25 -12.79
N LYS A 38 -12.50 -23.44 -13.62
CA LYS A 38 -13.74 -22.65 -13.60
C LYS A 38 -14.33 -22.64 -12.18
N ASP A 39 -14.91 -21.51 -11.80
CA ASP A 39 -15.59 -21.30 -10.51
C ASP A 39 -14.69 -21.37 -9.26
N GLN A 40 -13.37 -21.53 -9.41
CA GLN A 40 -12.43 -21.44 -8.28
C GLN A 40 -12.05 -19.97 -7.98
N PRO A 41 -12.20 -19.50 -6.73
CA PRO A 41 -11.83 -18.12 -6.39
C PRO A 41 -10.33 -17.91 -6.46
N ILE A 42 -9.93 -16.79 -7.04
CA ILE A 42 -8.54 -16.33 -7.07
C ILE A 42 -8.41 -15.16 -6.10
N MET A 43 -7.48 -15.28 -5.16
CA MET A 43 -7.18 -14.21 -4.21
C MET A 43 -5.83 -13.58 -4.53
N ILE A 44 -5.80 -12.25 -4.57
CA ILE A 44 -4.56 -11.47 -4.66
C ILE A 44 -4.41 -10.72 -3.33
N SER A 45 -3.36 -11.07 -2.57
CA SER A 45 -3.04 -10.39 -1.32
C SER A 45 -2.35 -9.06 -1.60
N THR A 46 -3.12 -7.97 -1.52
CA THR A 46 -2.56 -6.61 -1.63
C THR A 46 -1.66 -6.27 -0.44
N PHE A 47 -1.90 -6.91 0.71
CA PHE A 47 -1.06 -6.77 1.89
C PHE A 47 0.37 -7.26 1.63
N ASP A 48 0.50 -8.44 1.01
CA ASP A 48 1.80 -9.03 0.71
C ASP A 48 2.49 -8.28 -0.44
N THR A 49 1.78 -7.95 -1.52
CA THR A 49 2.39 -7.24 -2.66
C THR A 49 2.92 -5.86 -2.27
N ALA A 50 2.22 -5.16 -1.36
CA ALA A 50 2.67 -3.88 -0.83
C ALA A 50 3.88 -3.99 0.13
N ARG A 51 4.29 -5.21 0.50
CA ARG A 51 5.38 -5.51 1.45
C ARG A 51 6.41 -6.49 0.88
N LYS A 52 6.50 -6.67 -0.44
CA LYS A 52 7.49 -7.58 -1.04
C LYS A 52 8.91 -6.97 -1.01
N PRO A 53 9.88 -7.55 -0.30
CA PRO A 53 11.26 -7.05 -0.29
C PRO A 53 11.93 -7.05 -1.67
N SER A 54 11.48 -7.93 -2.57
CA SER A 54 12.00 -8.03 -3.94
C SER A 54 11.51 -6.90 -4.87
N VAL A 55 10.57 -6.07 -4.43
CA VAL A 55 9.99 -4.98 -5.23
C VAL A 55 10.38 -3.64 -4.65
N TRP A 56 10.11 -3.45 -3.36
CA TRP A 56 10.21 -2.16 -2.69
C TRP A 56 11.65 -1.82 -2.33
N ASN A 57 12.04 -0.57 -2.53
CA ASN A 57 13.33 -0.06 -2.10
C ASN A 57 13.45 -0.15 -0.58
N GLN A 58 14.52 -0.73 -0.05
CA GLN A 58 14.72 -0.95 1.38
C GLN A 58 15.78 -0.03 2.01
N GLY A 59 16.07 1.11 1.36
CA GLY A 59 17.11 2.03 1.82
C GLY A 59 18.51 1.53 1.49
N THR A 60 19.49 2.09 2.19
CA THR A 60 20.91 1.74 2.01
C THR A 60 21.37 0.80 3.13
N PRO A 61 22.54 0.14 3.01
CA PRO A 61 23.10 -0.62 4.12
C PRO A 61 23.33 0.20 5.40
N ASP A 62 23.61 1.50 5.26
CA ASP A 62 23.86 2.41 6.38
C ASP A 62 22.54 2.92 7.01
N GLU A 63 21.48 3.01 6.22
CA GLU A 63 20.14 3.45 6.65
C GLU A 63 19.06 2.51 6.05
N PRO A 64 18.87 1.32 6.66
CA PRO A 64 17.92 0.33 6.16
C PRO A 64 16.49 0.70 6.55
N HIS A 65 15.58 0.59 5.58
CA HIS A 65 14.14 0.82 5.75
C HIS A 65 13.34 -0.40 5.26
N PRO A 66 13.09 -1.39 6.15
CA PRO A 66 12.28 -2.56 5.84
C PRO A 66 10.91 -2.20 5.24
N VAL A 67 10.35 -3.14 4.49
CA VAL A 67 9.05 -2.99 3.80
C VAL A 67 7.86 -2.87 4.75
N ASP A 68 8.02 -3.29 6.00
CA ASP A 68 6.99 -3.18 7.05
C ASP A 68 7.06 -1.86 7.83
N GLU A 69 8.07 -1.03 7.56
CA GLU A 69 8.26 0.27 8.18
C GLU A 69 7.63 1.38 7.35
N PHE A 70 6.98 2.33 8.04
CA PHE A 70 6.48 3.55 7.42
C PHE A 70 7.65 4.49 7.10
N TRP A 71 8.03 4.52 5.82
CA TRP A 71 9.06 5.41 5.29
C TRP A 71 8.47 6.20 4.11
N PRO A 72 8.01 7.45 4.32
CA PRO A 72 7.34 8.22 3.28
C PRO A 72 8.30 8.66 2.16
N GLU A 73 9.58 8.90 2.48
CA GLU A 73 10.61 9.29 1.51
C GLU A 73 10.91 8.18 0.49
N ARG A 74 10.44 6.94 0.73
CA ARG A 74 10.50 5.83 -0.24
C ARG A 74 9.94 6.23 -1.60
N PHE A 75 8.94 7.11 -1.66
CA PHE A 75 8.32 7.54 -2.93
C PHE A 75 8.97 8.79 -3.54
N ILE A 76 10.04 9.29 -2.94
CA ILE A 76 10.80 10.44 -3.43
C ILE A 76 12.01 9.91 -4.22
N VAL A 77 12.16 10.40 -5.45
CA VAL A 77 13.35 10.18 -6.27
C VAL A 77 14.26 11.37 -6.08
N GLU A 78 15.49 11.08 -5.68
CA GLU A 78 16.59 12.02 -5.57
C GLU A 78 17.46 11.92 -6.81
N PRO A 79 17.54 12.95 -7.67
CA PRO A 79 18.29 12.85 -8.93
C PRO A 79 19.79 12.56 -8.78
N LYS A 80 20.36 12.85 -7.61
CA LYS A 80 21.76 12.58 -7.26
C LYS A 80 21.99 11.17 -6.75
N ASP A 81 20.94 10.47 -6.34
CA ASP A 81 21.01 9.11 -5.81
C ASP A 81 20.24 8.15 -6.73
N PRO A 82 20.93 7.36 -7.56
CA PRO A 82 20.30 6.40 -8.46
C PRO A 82 19.59 5.24 -7.74
N THR A 83 19.82 5.09 -6.44
CA THR A 83 19.18 4.06 -5.60
C THR A 83 17.91 4.55 -4.92
N SER A 84 17.56 5.83 -5.07
CA SER A 84 16.35 6.43 -4.51
C SER A 84 15.05 5.94 -5.19
N GLY A 85 13.90 6.40 -4.70
CA GLY A 85 12.59 6.06 -5.26
C GLY A 85 12.02 4.71 -4.83
N PRO A 86 10.80 4.37 -5.28
CA PRO A 86 9.96 3.41 -4.57
C PRO A 86 10.36 1.94 -4.76
N THR A 87 10.99 1.60 -5.89
CA THR A 87 11.25 0.20 -6.28
C THR A 87 12.72 -0.04 -6.58
N LEU A 88 13.19 -1.27 -6.33
CA LEU A 88 14.58 -1.69 -6.59
C LEU A 88 15.00 -1.59 -8.06
N SER A 89 14.05 -1.67 -8.98
CA SER A 89 14.27 -1.43 -10.41
C SER A 89 13.44 -0.24 -10.85
N GLN A 90 14.08 0.92 -10.97
CA GLN A 90 13.42 2.08 -11.56
C GLN A 90 13.30 1.91 -13.07
N THR A 91 12.07 1.96 -13.58
CA THR A 91 11.78 1.73 -15.01
C THR A 91 11.72 3.02 -15.84
N ARG A 92 11.59 4.19 -15.19
CA ARG A 92 11.43 5.47 -15.88
C ARG A 92 12.48 6.49 -15.42
N LEU A 93 13.18 7.05 -16.41
CA LEU A 93 14.05 8.21 -16.27
C LEU A 93 13.23 9.49 -16.56
N PRO A 94 13.47 10.62 -15.88
CA PRO A 94 12.76 11.88 -16.11
C PRO A 94 12.79 12.33 -17.57
N GLU A 95 11.65 12.86 -18.06
CA GLU A 95 11.47 13.25 -19.46
C GLU A 95 12.16 14.57 -19.81
N THR A 96 12.47 15.41 -18.81
CA THR A 96 13.07 16.74 -19.02
C THR A 96 14.25 17.00 -18.08
N LYS A 97 15.28 17.73 -18.57
CA LYS A 97 16.51 18.05 -17.81
C LYS A 97 16.28 18.89 -16.55
N ASP A 98 15.21 19.69 -16.49
CA ASP A 98 14.93 20.55 -15.34
C ASP A 98 14.36 19.76 -14.14
N GLU A 99 13.66 18.65 -14.38
CA GLU A 99 13.19 17.73 -13.33
C GLU A 99 14.35 17.01 -12.62
N TRP A 100 15.50 16.83 -13.29
CA TRP A 100 16.70 16.23 -12.69
C TRP A 100 17.36 17.11 -11.62
N SER A 101 16.88 18.33 -11.39
CA SER A 101 17.53 19.25 -10.45
C SER A 101 16.99 19.17 -9.01
N LYS A 102 15.81 18.60 -8.79
CA LYS A 102 15.14 18.59 -7.48
C LYS A 102 14.51 17.23 -7.16
N PRO A 103 14.42 16.86 -5.86
CA PRO A 103 13.67 15.69 -5.44
C PRO A 103 12.21 15.78 -5.88
N TYR A 104 11.63 14.67 -6.33
CA TYR A 104 10.23 14.61 -6.76
C TYR A 104 9.55 13.32 -6.34
N PHE A 105 8.23 13.39 -6.16
CA PHE A 105 7.39 12.23 -5.83
C PHE A 105 7.04 11.43 -7.09
N THR A 106 7.11 10.10 -7.01
CA THR A 106 6.66 9.22 -8.10
C THR A 106 5.92 7.98 -7.61
N LEU A 107 5.02 7.47 -8.46
CA LEU A 107 4.42 6.13 -8.34
C LEU A 107 4.85 5.22 -9.49
N ASP A 108 5.73 5.69 -10.38
CA ASP A 108 6.22 4.89 -11.50
C ASP A 108 7.02 3.69 -10.99
N GLY A 109 6.96 2.58 -11.72
CA GLY A 109 7.57 1.30 -11.29
C GLY A 109 6.75 0.54 -10.24
N THR A 110 5.79 1.17 -9.56
CA THR A 110 4.99 0.51 -8.51
C THR A 110 3.80 -0.31 -9.03
N VAL A 111 3.57 -0.30 -10.35
CA VAL A 111 2.44 -0.97 -11.00
C VAL A 111 2.42 -2.46 -10.64
N GLY A 112 1.25 -2.95 -10.21
CA GLY A 112 1.08 -4.35 -9.82
C GLY A 112 1.56 -4.69 -8.41
N SER A 113 2.20 -3.76 -7.69
CA SER A 113 2.56 -3.94 -6.27
C SER A 113 1.88 -2.92 -5.37
N TRP A 114 1.70 -1.68 -5.85
CA TRP A 114 0.88 -0.65 -5.24
C TRP A 114 -0.57 -0.73 -5.72
N ILE A 115 -1.42 -1.45 -4.98
CA ILE A 115 -2.82 -1.70 -5.37
C ILE A 115 -3.80 -1.26 -4.25
N PRO A 116 -3.78 0.01 -3.82
CA PRO A 116 -4.63 0.49 -2.72
C PRO A 116 -6.13 0.59 -3.09
N TYR A 117 -6.45 0.62 -4.39
CA TYR A 117 -7.81 0.80 -4.90
C TYR A 117 -8.33 -0.41 -5.69
N GLY A 118 -7.69 -1.57 -5.53
CA GLY A 118 -7.94 -2.73 -6.39
C GLY A 118 -7.39 -2.55 -7.81
N GLY A 119 -7.72 -3.47 -8.70
CA GLY A 119 -7.22 -3.49 -10.08
C GLY A 119 -8.27 -3.98 -11.08
N GLY A 120 -7.97 -3.80 -12.37
CA GLY A 120 -8.83 -4.24 -13.47
C GLY A 120 -10.18 -3.52 -13.53
N SER A 121 -11.20 -4.21 -14.04
CA SER A 121 -12.57 -3.68 -14.18
C SER A 121 -13.28 -3.43 -12.85
N ARG A 122 -12.76 -3.96 -11.74
CA ARG A 122 -13.28 -3.77 -10.38
C ARG A 122 -12.46 -2.76 -9.57
N MET A 123 -11.65 -1.94 -10.22
CA MET A 123 -10.94 -0.85 -9.57
C MET A 123 -11.95 0.14 -8.95
N CYS A 124 -11.65 0.62 -7.74
CA CYS A 124 -12.55 1.51 -7.00
C CYS A 124 -12.93 2.74 -7.84
N PRO A 125 -14.24 2.98 -8.11
CA PRO A 125 -14.69 4.14 -8.85
C PRO A 125 -14.42 5.45 -8.08
N GLY A 126 -14.42 5.39 -6.75
CA GLY A 126 -14.19 6.54 -5.87
C GLY A 126 -12.71 6.93 -5.68
N ARG A 127 -11.73 6.23 -6.27
CA ARG A 127 -10.29 6.43 -6.02
C ARG A 127 -9.81 7.88 -6.17
N HIS A 128 -10.37 8.61 -7.13
CA HIS A 128 -9.99 10.01 -7.39
C HIS A 128 -10.56 10.96 -6.35
N PHE A 129 -11.79 10.69 -5.89
CA PHE A 129 -12.43 11.45 -4.83
C PHE A 129 -11.74 11.17 -3.49
N ALA A 130 -11.58 9.90 -3.13
CA ALA A 130 -10.92 9.46 -1.90
C ALA A 130 -9.51 10.06 -1.76
N LYS A 131 -8.69 10.04 -2.83
CA LYS A 131 -7.35 10.65 -2.81
C LYS A 131 -7.42 12.16 -2.51
N LYS A 132 -8.33 12.89 -3.15
CA LYS A 132 -8.48 14.34 -2.93
C LYS A 132 -8.98 14.65 -1.53
N GLU A 133 -9.98 13.91 -1.07
CA GLU A 133 -10.54 14.05 0.28
C GLU A 133 -9.47 13.80 1.36
N LEU A 134 -8.65 12.76 1.21
CA LEU A 134 -7.54 12.47 2.14
C LEU A 134 -6.51 13.60 2.18
N ILE A 135 -6.08 14.10 1.02
CA ILE A 135 -5.08 15.18 0.95
C ILE A 135 -5.63 16.46 1.57
N VAL A 136 -6.86 16.85 1.22
CA VAL A 136 -7.50 18.06 1.78
C VAL A 136 -7.70 17.91 3.28
N THR A 137 -8.17 16.74 3.74
CA THR A 137 -8.37 16.47 5.16
C THR A 137 -7.06 16.54 5.94
N MET A 138 -5.98 15.94 5.43
CA MET A 138 -4.65 16.04 6.04
C MET A 138 -4.16 17.48 6.08
N ALA A 139 -4.30 18.23 4.99
CA ALA A 139 -3.92 19.65 4.94
C ALA A 139 -4.70 20.49 5.96
N MET A 140 -6.01 20.25 6.13
CA MET A 140 -6.82 20.90 7.16
C MET A 140 -6.34 20.55 8.57
N PHE A 141 -6.08 19.26 8.86
CA PHE A 141 -5.57 18.86 10.18
C PHE A 141 -4.23 19.52 10.49
N LEU A 142 -3.29 19.50 9.55
CA LEU A 142 -1.95 20.07 9.72
C LEU A 142 -1.94 21.60 9.82
N THR A 143 -2.90 22.30 9.22
CA THR A 143 -2.93 23.77 9.23
C THR A 143 -3.80 24.33 10.35
N ALA A 144 -4.89 23.66 10.71
CA ALA A 144 -5.87 24.19 11.66
C ALA A 144 -5.73 23.63 13.08
N PHE A 145 -4.98 22.54 13.29
CA PHE A 145 -4.90 21.87 14.59
C PHE A 145 -3.47 21.51 14.99
N ASP A 146 -3.21 21.59 16.29
CA ASP A 146 -2.12 20.88 16.96
C ASP A 146 -2.68 19.57 17.49
N ILE A 147 -2.09 18.45 17.06
CA ILE A 147 -2.49 17.11 17.45
C ILE A 147 -1.29 16.47 18.15
N GLU A 148 -1.47 16.12 19.41
CA GLU A 148 -0.48 15.42 20.21
C GLU A 148 -1.05 14.07 20.62
N LEU A 149 -0.33 12.99 20.33
CA LEU A 149 -0.71 11.66 20.80
C LEU A 149 -0.41 11.55 22.30
N GLU A 150 -1.28 10.91 23.07
CA GLU A 150 -0.95 10.60 24.45
C GLU A 150 0.18 9.56 24.50
N PRO A 151 1.09 9.62 25.49
CA PRO A 151 2.11 8.61 25.66
C PRO A 151 1.50 7.21 25.81
N ARG A 152 2.12 6.22 25.16
CA ARG A 152 1.71 4.82 25.22
C ARG A 152 2.94 3.92 25.24
N ASP A 153 2.80 2.82 25.96
CA ASP A 153 3.84 1.79 26.06
C ASP A 153 3.81 0.83 24.88
N ASP A 154 2.68 0.75 24.16
CA ASP A 154 2.47 -0.15 23.04
C ASP A 154 2.30 0.56 21.69
N TRP A 155 2.75 -0.12 20.64
CA TRP A 155 2.54 0.34 19.26
C TRP A 155 1.08 0.14 18.84
N ILE A 156 0.56 1.06 18.01
CA ILE A 156 -0.80 0.96 17.47
C ILE A 156 -0.89 -0.28 16.57
N ARG A 157 -1.64 -1.29 17.02
CA ARG A 157 -1.85 -2.53 16.27
C ARG A 157 -3.07 -2.42 15.37
N ASN A 158 -3.05 -3.14 14.26
CA ASN A 158 -4.23 -3.32 13.42
C ASN A 158 -5.22 -4.30 14.07
N ASP A 159 -6.51 -4.07 13.86
CA ASP A 159 -7.55 -5.03 14.18
C ASP A 159 -7.67 -6.05 13.04
N ALA A 160 -7.25 -7.29 13.33
CA ALA A 160 -7.19 -8.38 12.37
C ALA A 160 -8.56 -8.72 11.74
N LYS A 161 -9.68 -8.33 12.34
CA LYS A 161 -11.02 -8.56 11.77
C LYS A 161 -11.25 -7.84 10.44
N TYR A 162 -10.48 -6.78 10.17
CA TYR A 162 -10.55 -6.03 8.90
C TYR A 162 -9.49 -6.46 7.89
N PHE A 163 -8.67 -7.47 8.22
CA PHE A 163 -7.68 -7.99 7.28
C PHE A 163 -8.38 -8.47 6.00
N MET A 164 -7.88 -8.04 4.84
CA MET A 164 -8.46 -8.28 3.50
C MET A 164 -9.82 -7.62 3.21
N PHE A 165 -10.37 -6.81 4.11
CA PHE A 165 -11.64 -6.08 3.90
C PHE A 165 -11.45 -4.57 3.63
N GLY A 166 -10.30 -4.19 3.07
CA GLY A 166 -9.97 -2.80 2.74
C GLY A 166 -8.94 -2.20 3.70
N VAL A 167 -9.24 -1.02 4.25
CA VAL A 167 -8.34 -0.35 5.21
C VAL A 167 -8.38 -1.08 6.55
N MET A 168 -7.21 -1.43 7.08
CA MET A 168 -7.09 -2.00 8.41
C MET A 168 -7.32 -0.91 9.45
N HIS A 169 -8.26 -1.15 10.37
CA HIS A 169 -8.56 -0.22 11.44
C HIS A 169 -7.60 -0.43 12.61
N PRO A 170 -7.31 0.61 13.41
CA PRO A 170 -6.56 0.44 14.65
C PRO A 170 -7.35 -0.43 15.64
N LYS A 171 -6.62 -1.19 16.46
CA LYS A 171 -7.18 -1.98 17.55
C LYS A 171 -7.52 -1.06 18.71
N GLY A 172 -8.76 -0.59 18.72
CA GLY A 172 -9.27 0.30 19.75
C GLY A 172 -8.93 1.78 19.51
N PRO A 173 -9.29 2.66 20.48
CA PRO A 173 -9.09 4.09 20.34
C PRO A 173 -7.60 4.49 20.40
N ILE A 174 -7.28 5.60 19.73
CA ILE A 174 -5.97 6.28 19.80
C ILE A 174 -6.20 7.60 20.54
N PRO A 175 -5.93 7.67 21.85
CA PRO A 175 -6.06 8.91 22.61
C PRO A 175 -5.11 9.97 22.06
N ALA A 176 -5.66 11.14 21.78
CA ALA A 176 -4.92 12.27 21.28
C ALA A 176 -5.54 13.57 21.80
N ARG A 177 -4.68 14.53 22.13
CA ARG A 177 -5.06 15.89 22.48
C ARG A 177 -5.07 16.72 21.20
N VAL A 178 -6.24 17.31 20.89
CA VAL A 178 -6.42 18.14 19.70
C VAL A 178 -6.75 19.56 20.13
N ARG A 179 -5.95 20.52 19.66
CA ARG A 179 -6.15 21.96 19.92
C ARG A 179 -6.23 22.71 18.61
N ARG A 180 -7.22 23.60 18.45
CA ARG A 180 -7.28 24.49 17.29
C ARG A 180 -6.11 25.48 17.33
N ARG A 181 -5.38 25.63 16.23
CA ARG A 181 -4.34 26.65 16.07
C ARG A 181 -4.98 28.03 15.97
N THR A 182 -4.39 28.98 16.67
CA THR A 182 -4.67 30.39 16.43
C THR A 182 -4.04 30.76 15.09
N PRO A 183 -4.76 31.43 14.17
CA PRO A 183 -4.13 31.95 12.96
C PRO A 183 -2.98 32.87 13.37
N ASN A 184 -1.78 32.65 12.81
CA ASN A 184 -0.73 33.66 12.86
C ASN A 184 -1.26 34.84 12.04
N VAL A 185 -1.71 35.90 12.73
CA VAL A 185 -2.06 37.20 12.12
C VAL A 185 -0.76 37.87 11.67
#